data_AF-A0ABD3SBM2-F1
#
_entry.id   AF-A0ABD3SBM2-F1
#
_cell.length_a   1.000
_cell.length_b   1.000
_cell.length_c   1.000
_cell.angle_alpha   90.00
_cell.angle_beta   90.00
_cell.angle_gamma   90.00
#
_symmetry.space_group_name_H-M   'P 1'
#
loop_
_entity.id
_entity.type
_entity.pdbx_description
1 polymer ?
#
loop_
_entity_poly.entity_id
_entity_poly.type
_entity_poly.pdbx_seq_one_letter_code
_entity_poly.pdbx_strand_id
1 'polypeptide(L)'
;MNKNKMASPLLLRRAAAAFSCSYTSSAGAISSARLHNDGIIANVGRRRSGSTLNLGCLDAPEKGETRTIHDAKSHIARGIGRLTDLVFASGSGSYVHTTCGKSLLDFTSGIGVVNTGHSHPVVIAAAKEQLDNIVHSQVNLGYHDRMLELTELLLPRMPLGIDVLYYGTTGAEAVENAVKMARAFTGKHAVVVFRGGYHGRTFGTMAMTTSARIYR
;
A
#
# COMPACT_ATOMS: atom_id res chain seq x y z
N MET A 1 12.52 40.67 -15.88
CA MET A 1 12.12 39.88 -14.69
C MET A 1 12.67 38.47 -14.82
N ASN A 2 13.64 38.12 -13.98
CA ASN A 2 14.51 36.95 -14.12
C ASN A 2 13.80 35.66 -13.62
N LYS A 3 13.63 34.67 -14.49
CA LYS A 3 12.95 33.38 -14.22
C LYS A 3 13.87 32.28 -13.66
N ASN A 4 14.96 32.64 -12.98
CA ASN A 4 15.92 31.67 -12.41
C ASN A 4 16.15 31.89 -10.91
N LYS A 5 15.10 31.79 -10.09
CA LYS A 5 15.29 31.37 -8.70
C LYS A 5 15.30 29.85 -8.67
N MET A 6 16.43 29.25 -9.07
CA MET A 6 16.75 27.90 -8.60
C MET A 6 16.69 27.96 -7.07
N ALA A 7 15.93 27.06 -6.46
CA ALA A 7 16.00 26.83 -5.02
C ALA A 7 17.47 26.71 -4.61
N SER A 8 17.85 27.33 -3.49
CA SER A 8 19.26 27.41 -3.11
C SER A 8 19.88 26.00 -3.08
N PRO A 9 21.17 25.84 -3.46
CA PRO A 9 21.83 24.53 -3.48
C PRO A 9 21.83 23.80 -2.13
N LEU A 10 21.52 24.50 -1.02
CA LEU A 10 21.36 23.91 0.31
C LEU A 10 20.03 23.16 0.50
N LEU A 11 18.93 23.63 -0.09
CA LEU A 11 17.61 23.02 0.06
C LEU A 11 17.49 21.66 -0.63
N LEU A 12 18.22 21.43 -1.73
CA LEU A 12 18.24 20.13 -2.41
C LEU A 12 19.19 19.11 -1.77
N ARG A 13 20.10 19.52 -0.88
CA ARG A 13 21.11 18.63 -0.27
C ARG A 13 20.53 17.67 0.77
N ARG A 14 19.27 17.84 1.18
CA ARG A 14 18.67 17.13 2.33
C ARG A 14 17.29 16.51 2.06
N ALA A 15 16.91 16.40 0.78
CA ALA A 15 15.67 15.77 0.39
C ALA A 15 15.79 14.25 0.35
N ALA A 16 14.91 13.56 1.06
CA ALA A 16 14.61 12.17 0.77
C ALA A 16 13.10 11.98 0.72
N ALA A 17 12.67 11.05 -0.13
CA ALA A 17 11.30 10.55 -0.05
C ALA A 17 11.18 9.70 1.22
N ALA A 18 10.46 10.20 2.23
CA ALA A 18 10.08 9.39 3.38
C ALA A 18 9.14 8.28 2.90
N PHE A 19 9.52 7.04 3.18
CA PHE A 19 8.86 5.83 2.71
C PHE A 19 8.13 5.19 3.90
N SER A 20 6.80 5.11 3.85
CA SER A 20 6.03 4.14 4.64
C SER A 20 5.41 3.13 3.68
N CYS A 21 6.23 2.25 3.12
CA CYS A 21 5.74 1.00 2.57
C CYS A 21 6.44 -0.13 3.30
N SER A 22 5.65 -0.78 4.15
CA SER A 22 6.03 -1.94 4.92
C SER A 22 6.49 -3.06 3.99
N TYR A 23 7.66 -3.59 4.31
CA TYR A 23 8.15 -4.93 3.97
C TYR A 23 8.39 -5.25 2.48
N THR A 24 9.67 -5.43 2.16
CA THR A 24 10.13 -6.19 1.00
C THR A 24 9.74 -7.67 1.17
N SER A 25 8.71 -8.12 0.46
CA SER A 25 8.47 -9.56 0.27
C SER A 25 9.60 -10.16 -0.58
N SER A 26 10.73 -10.47 0.04
CA SER A 26 11.59 -11.54 -0.44
C SER A 26 10.86 -12.86 -0.17
N ALA A 27 10.54 -13.58 -1.23
CA ALA A 27 10.02 -14.94 -1.12
C ALA A 27 11.12 -15.85 -0.55
N GLY A 28 11.20 -15.96 0.77
CA GLY A 28 12.09 -16.85 1.52
C GLY A 28 11.27 -17.72 2.46
N ALA A 29 11.44 -19.04 2.34
CA ALA A 29 10.66 -20.07 3.01
C ALA A 29 10.76 -20.02 4.53
N ILE A 30 9.63 -20.14 5.24
CA ILE A 30 9.59 -20.48 6.66
C ILE A 30 9.05 -21.90 6.76
N SER A 31 9.93 -22.81 7.15
CA SER A 31 9.65 -24.22 7.42
C SER A 31 8.92 -24.38 8.75
N SER A 32 7.82 -25.14 8.70
CA SER A 32 7.16 -25.85 9.81
C SER A 32 6.65 -25.05 11.03
N ALA A 33 5.34 -24.79 11.07
CA ALA A 33 4.58 -24.63 12.31
C ALA A 33 3.39 -25.61 12.30
N ARG A 34 3.22 -26.41 13.36
CA ARG A 34 2.15 -27.41 13.50
C ARG A 34 0.81 -26.76 13.85
N LEU A 35 -0.25 -27.37 13.32
CA LEU A 35 -1.65 -26.97 13.43
C LEU A 35 -2.20 -27.22 14.85
N HIS A 36 -2.96 -26.26 15.39
CA HIS A 36 -3.95 -26.48 16.44
C HIS A 36 -5.30 -25.92 15.96
N ASN A 37 -6.37 -26.56 16.40
CA ASN A 37 -7.60 -26.76 15.63
C ASN A 37 -8.60 -25.59 15.57
N ASP A 38 -8.26 -24.38 16.03
CA ASP A 38 -9.27 -23.29 16.20
C ASP A 38 -8.91 -21.93 15.57
N GLY A 39 -8.03 -21.92 14.56
CA GLY A 39 -7.76 -20.68 13.81
C GLY A 39 -7.18 -20.99 12.45
N ILE A 40 -7.93 -20.70 11.39
CA ILE A 40 -7.41 -20.81 10.02
C ILE A 40 -6.34 -19.73 9.85
N ILE A 41 -5.08 -20.14 9.89
CA ILE A 41 -3.90 -19.33 9.61
C ILE A 41 -3.86 -19.04 8.11
N ALA A 42 -4.07 -17.79 7.70
CA ALA A 42 -3.86 -17.38 6.31
C ALA A 42 -2.37 -17.16 6.02
N ASN A 43 -1.60 -18.25 5.89
CA ASN A 43 -0.23 -18.20 5.38
C ASN A 43 -0.22 -18.69 3.93
N VAL A 44 -0.14 -17.78 2.95
CA VAL A 44 -0.12 -18.12 1.52
C VAL A 44 1.32 -18.30 1.05
N GLY A 45 1.87 -19.48 1.32
CA GLY A 45 3.09 -19.96 0.65
C GLY A 45 2.87 -20.11 -0.87
N ARG A 46 3.96 -19.95 -1.64
CA ARG A 46 3.99 -20.04 -3.11
C ARG A 46 3.43 -21.39 -3.58
N ARG A 47 2.28 -21.37 -4.26
CA ARG A 47 1.57 -22.57 -4.74
C ARG A 47 2.18 -23.15 -6.01
N ARG A 48 2.30 -24.49 -6.03
CA ARG A 48 2.22 -25.31 -7.26
C ARG A 48 0.80 -25.17 -7.82
N SER A 49 0.69 -25.06 -9.15
CA SER A 49 -0.58 -24.92 -9.86
C SER A 49 -1.59 -26.02 -9.47
N GLY A 50 -2.82 -25.65 -9.08
CA GLY A 50 -3.96 -26.56 -9.24
C GLY A 50 -5.03 -26.62 -8.15
N SER A 51 -4.82 -26.18 -6.91
CA SER A 51 -5.88 -26.27 -5.89
C SER A 51 -6.26 -24.88 -5.38
N THR A 52 -7.50 -24.42 -5.54
CA THR A 52 -8.08 -23.33 -4.73
C THR A 52 -8.26 -23.86 -3.30
N LEU A 53 -7.87 -23.08 -2.27
CA LEU A 53 -8.24 -23.41 -0.89
C LEU A 53 -9.75 -23.16 -0.83
N ASN A 54 -10.53 -24.21 -0.97
CA ASN A 54 -11.98 -24.11 -0.99
C ASN A 54 -12.46 -23.91 0.45
N LEU A 55 -12.39 -22.66 0.91
CA LEU A 55 -12.78 -22.24 2.27
C LEU A 55 -14.30 -22.23 2.47
N GLY A 56 -15.09 -22.82 1.57
CA GLY A 56 -16.53 -23.10 1.77
C GLY A 56 -17.41 -21.86 1.85
N CYS A 57 -17.12 -20.81 1.08
CA CYS A 57 -18.01 -19.67 0.90
C CYS A 57 -17.90 -19.23 -0.57
N LEU A 58 -18.54 -20.04 -1.42
CA LEU A 58 -19.11 -19.58 -2.67
C LEU A 58 -20.60 -19.56 -2.41
N ASP A 59 -21.14 -18.38 -2.15
CA ASP A 59 -22.55 -18.01 -2.29
C ASP A 59 -23.54 -19.20 -2.19
N ALA A 60 -23.81 -19.70 -0.98
CA ALA A 60 -25.10 -20.32 -0.73
C ALA A 60 -26.05 -19.17 -0.40
N PRO A 61 -26.97 -18.79 -1.30
CA PRO A 61 -27.89 -17.71 -1.01
C PRO A 61 -28.76 -18.09 0.18
N GLU A 62 -28.81 -17.23 1.21
CA GLU A 62 -29.93 -17.26 2.13
C GLU A 62 -31.19 -16.90 1.33
N LYS A 63 -32.29 -17.61 1.61
CA LYS A 63 -33.57 -17.45 0.90
C LYS A 63 -34.03 -15.99 0.95
N GLY A 64 -33.85 -15.25 -0.15
CA GLY A 64 -34.50 -13.94 -0.37
C GLY A 64 -33.61 -12.78 -0.80
N GLU A 65 -32.28 -12.91 -0.86
CA GLU A 65 -31.40 -11.75 -1.14
C GLU A 65 -30.74 -11.83 -2.53
N THR A 66 -31.29 -11.09 -3.49
CA THR A 66 -30.83 -11.02 -4.88
C THR A 66 -29.68 -10.04 -5.05
N ARG A 67 -28.48 -10.36 -4.55
CA ARG A 67 -27.25 -9.69 -5.01
C ARG A 67 -26.14 -10.70 -5.20
N THR A 68 -26.28 -11.51 -6.24
CA THR A 68 -25.27 -12.49 -6.66
C THR A 68 -23.99 -11.79 -7.12
N ILE A 69 -22.93 -11.92 -6.31
CA ILE A 69 -21.55 -11.50 -6.59
C ILE A 69 -21.07 -11.96 -7.99
N HIS A 70 -21.68 -13.02 -8.52
CA HIS A 70 -21.42 -13.60 -9.84
C HIS A 70 -21.55 -12.61 -11.02
N ASP A 71 -22.51 -11.68 -11.00
CA ASP A 71 -22.71 -10.77 -12.15
C ASP A 71 -21.63 -9.67 -12.18
N ALA A 72 -21.37 -9.03 -11.03
CA ALA A 72 -20.39 -7.96 -10.92
C ALA A 72 -18.95 -8.43 -11.19
N LYS A 73 -18.60 -9.67 -10.81
CA LYS A 73 -17.27 -10.25 -11.05
C LYS A 73 -16.88 -10.23 -12.54
N SER A 74 -17.84 -10.45 -13.43
CA SER A 74 -17.60 -10.48 -14.89
C SER A 74 -17.22 -9.12 -15.48
N HIS A 75 -17.53 -8.04 -14.78
CA HIS A 75 -17.24 -6.65 -15.19
C HIS A 75 -15.90 -6.12 -14.66
N ILE A 76 -15.12 -6.94 -13.94
CA ILE A 76 -13.82 -6.54 -13.42
C ILE A 76 -12.70 -7.10 -14.30
N ALA A 77 -11.75 -6.24 -14.68
CA ALA A 77 -10.61 -6.61 -15.50
C ALA A 77 -9.83 -7.79 -14.88
N ARG A 78 -9.61 -8.83 -15.69
CA ARG A 78 -8.94 -10.08 -15.28
C ARG A 78 -7.46 -9.89 -14.88
N GLY A 79 -6.86 -8.76 -15.22
CA GLY A 79 -5.47 -8.42 -14.85
C GLY A 79 -5.26 -8.22 -13.34
N ILE A 80 -6.34 -8.04 -12.57
CA ILE A 80 -6.29 -7.96 -11.11
C ILE A 80 -6.46 -9.36 -10.53
N GLY A 81 -5.34 -10.05 -10.33
CA GLY A 81 -5.31 -11.37 -9.70
C GLY A 81 -5.82 -11.31 -8.25
N ARG A 82 -6.60 -12.33 -7.86
CA ARG A 82 -7.14 -12.50 -6.50
C ARG A 82 -6.66 -13.80 -5.90
N LEU A 83 -6.41 -13.80 -4.59
CA LEU A 83 -6.03 -15.01 -3.84
C LEU A 83 -7.25 -15.83 -3.39
N THR A 84 -8.41 -15.18 -3.28
CA THR A 84 -9.66 -15.77 -2.80
C THR A 84 -10.87 -15.09 -3.45
N ASP A 85 -11.99 -15.79 -3.50
CA ASP A 85 -13.29 -15.31 -3.98
C ASP A 85 -14.21 -14.82 -2.85
N LEU A 86 -13.75 -14.89 -1.60
CA LEU A 86 -14.47 -14.38 -0.43
C LEU A 86 -14.74 -12.88 -0.56
N VAL A 87 -15.93 -12.47 -0.13
CA VAL A 87 -16.31 -11.05 -0.06
C VAL A 87 -16.20 -10.57 1.36
N PHE A 88 -15.32 -9.59 1.58
CA PHE A 88 -15.10 -8.95 2.87
C PHE A 88 -16.15 -7.85 3.09
N ALA A 89 -16.77 -7.85 4.26
CA ALA A 89 -17.81 -6.93 4.68
C ALA A 89 -17.30 -5.86 5.65
N SER A 90 -16.48 -6.25 6.63
CA SER A 90 -15.93 -5.34 7.64
C SER A 90 -14.60 -5.86 8.20
N GLY A 91 -13.91 -5.03 8.97
CA GLY A 91 -12.70 -5.45 9.68
C GLY A 91 -12.51 -4.63 10.95
N SER A 92 -11.97 -5.29 11.97
CA SER A 92 -11.66 -4.70 13.28
C SER A 92 -10.44 -5.38 13.88
N GLY A 93 -9.46 -4.59 14.33
CA GLY A 93 -8.21 -5.12 14.88
C GLY A 93 -7.50 -6.00 13.83
N SER A 94 -7.17 -7.24 14.21
CA SER A 94 -6.52 -8.21 13.31
C SER A 94 -7.50 -9.09 12.54
N TYR A 95 -8.81 -8.81 12.59
CA TYR A 95 -9.83 -9.65 11.96
C TYR A 95 -10.52 -8.95 10.79
N VAL A 96 -10.86 -9.76 9.77
CA VAL A 96 -11.72 -9.39 8.66
C VAL A 96 -12.95 -10.29 8.65
N HIS A 97 -14.12 -9.71 8.53
CA HIS A 97 -15.40 -10.41 8.50
C HIS A 97 -15.93 -10.43 7.07
N THR A 98 -16.33 -11.61 6.61
CA THR A 98 -16.95 -11.80 5.29
C THR A 98 -18.46 -11.56 5.33
N THR A 99 -19.07 -11.31 4.18
CA THR A 99 -20.54 -11.20 4.06
C THR A 99 -21.26 -12.50 4.43
N CYS A 100 -20.61 -13.66 4.30
CA CYS A 100 -21.15 -14.96 4.69
C CYS A 100 -20.89 -15.30 6.17
N GLY A 101 -20.67 -14.30 7.02
CA GLY A 101 -20.56 -14.46 8.48
C GLY A 101 -19.24 -15.04 9.00
N LYS A 102 -18.26 -15.35 8.15
CA LYS A 102 -16.94 -15.85 8.59
C LYS A 102 -16.06 -14.72 9.11
N SER A 103 -15.40 -14.97 10.23
CA SER A 103 -14.32 -14.13 10.76
C SER A 103 -12.97 -14.76 10.44
N LEU A 104 -12.06 -13.98 9.87
CA LEU A 104 -10.74 -14.43 9.43
C LEU A 104 -9.67 -13.61 10.12
N LEU A 105 -8.66 -14.29 10.67
CA LEU A 105 -7.46 -13.64 11.20
C LEU A 105 -6.56 -13.20 10.03
N ASP A 106 -6.29 -11.90 9.92
CA ASP A 106 -5.55 -11.31 8.81
C ASP A 106 -4.04 -11.28 9.10
N PHE A 107 -3.30 -12.15 8.42
CA PHE A 107 -1.82 -12.20 8.43
C PHE A 107 -1.19 -11.46 7.25
N THR A 108 -2.01 -10.81 6.42
CA THR A 108 -1.54 -10.04 5.26
C THR A 108 -1.38 -8.56 5.58
N SER A 109 -2.15 -8.06 6.56
CA SER A 109 -2.29 -6.64 6.90
C SER A 109 -2.52 -5.77 5.66
N GLY A 110 -3.23 -6.28 4.64
CA GLY A 110 -3.43 -5.59 3.38
C GLY A 110 -2.12 -5.28 2.63
N ILE A 111 -1.16 -6.19 2.64
CA ILE A 111 0.22 -5.98 2.16
C ILE A 111 0.93 -4.93 3.04
N GLY A 112 0.84 -5.12 4.36
CA GLY A 112 1.53 -4.29 5.36
C GLY A 112 1.01 -2.84 5.49
N VAL A 113 -0.23 -2.57 5.09
CA VAL A 113 -0.88 -1.26 5.16
C VAL A 113 -1.53 -1.04 6.52
N VAL A 114 -2.34 -1.99 6.98
CA VAL A 114 -3.14 -1.84 8.22
C VAL A 114 -2.37 -2.31 9.46
N ASN A 115 -1.17 -1.77 9.66
CA ASN A 115 -0.30 -2.15 10.80
C ASN A 115 -0.92 -1.84 12.18
N THR A 116 -1.78 -0.83 12.26
CA THR A 116 -2.55 -0.48 13.47
C THR A 116 -3.85 -1.29 13.62
N GLY A 117 -4.11 -2.23 12.70
CA GLY A 117 -5.34 -2.99 12.64
C GLY A 117 -6.42 -2.31 11.79
N HIS A 118 -7.38 -3.12 11.33
CA HIS A 118 -8.54 -2.66 10.59
C HIS A 118 -9.39 -1.72 11.44
N SER A 119 -9.84 -0.61 10.85
CA SER A 119 -10.76 0.35 11.47
C SER A 119 -10.34 0.86 12.86
N HIS A 120 -9.04 1.11 13.07
CA HIS A 120 -8.52 1.58 14.36
C HIS A 120 -9.29 2.82 14.86
N PRO A 121 -9.91 2.81 16.06
CA PRO A 121 -10.83 3.85 16.52
C PRO A 121 -10.28 5.28 16.46
N VAL A 122 -9.02 5.48 16.83
CA VAL A 122 -8.36 6.79 16.78
C VAL A 122 -8.22 7.31 15.34
N VAL A 123 -7.90 6.42 14.39
CA VAL A 123 -7.73 6.79 12.98
C VAL A 123 -9.08 7.14 12.35
N ILE A 124 -10.10 6.34 12.65
CA ILE A 124 -11.47 6.59 12.17
C ILE A 124 -12.02 7.89 12.72
N ALA A 125 -11.81 8.19 14.01
CA ALA A 125 -12.26 9.44 14.62
C ALA A 125 -11.59 10.65 13.95
N ALA A 126 -10.26 10.65 13.80
CA ALA A 126 -9.52 11.73 13.15
C ALA A 126 -9.93 11.92 11.67
N ALA A 127 -10.17 10.82 10.95
CA ALA A 127 -10.65 10.89 9.57
C ALA A 127 -12.04 11.52 9.47
N LYS A 128 -12.99 11.11 10.34
CA LYS A 128 -14.34 11.69 10.38
C LYS A 128 -14.32 13.18 10.69
N GLU A 129 -13.55 13.59 11.68
CA GLU A 129 -13.38 15.00 12.02
C GLU A 129 -12.84 15.83 10.83
N GLN A 130 -11.88 15.31 10.08
CA GLN A 130 -11.35 15.99 8.91
C GLN A 130 -12.37 16.07 7.75
N LEU A 131 -13.23 15.06 7.60
CA LEU A 131 -14.27 15.02 6.56
C LEU A 131 -15.31 16.13 6.72
N ASP A 132 -15.60 16.54 7.95
CA ASP A 132 -16.50 17.67 8.25
C ASP A 132 -15.88 19.04 7.90
N ASN A 133 -14.58 19.08 7.60
CA ASN A 133 -13.85 20.29 7.26
C ASN A 133 -13.52 20.35 5.76
N ILE A 134 -12.35 19.84 5.34
CA ILE A 134 -11.87 19.90 3.97
C ILE A 134 -11.35 18.52 3.58
N VAL A 135 -11.99 17.91 2.59
CA VAL A 135 -11.60 16.58 2.07
C VAL A 135 -10.39 16.66 1.14
N HIS A 136 -10.27 17.73 0.35
CA HIS A 136 -9.18 17.94 -0.58
C HIS A 136 -8.84 19.42 -0.72
N SER A 137 -7.56 19.74 -0.51
CA SER A 137 -6.97 21.02 -0.86
C SER A 137 -5.71 20.76 -1.68
N GLN A 138 -5.63 21.34 -2.87
CA GLN A 138 -4.48 21.14 -3.74
C GLN A 138 -3.24 21.78 -3.09
N VAL A 139 -2.22 20.98 -2.81
CA VAL A 139 -0.97 21.41 -2.13
C VAL A 139 -0.26 22.57 -2.85
N ASN A 140 -0.39 22.65 -4.17
CA ASN A 140 0.18 23.74 -4.97
C ASN A 140 -0.58 25.08 -4.81
N LEU A 141 -1.83 25.03 -4.33
CA LEU A 141 -2.65 26.21 -4.07
C LEU A 141 -2.39 26.76 -2.67
N GLY A 142 -2.28 25.89 -1.67
CA GLY A 142 -2.00 26.29 -0.30
C GLY A 142 -1.68 25.12 0.60
N TYR A 143 -1.16 25.43 1.79
CA TYR A 143 -0.92 24.44 2.83
C TYR A 143 -2.21 24.14 3.59
N HIS A 144 -2.33 22.91 4.10
CA HIS A 144 -3.35 22.55 5.06
C HIS A 144 -2.69 22.15 6.38
N ASP A 145 -3.35 22.52 7.48
CA ASP A 145 -2.82 22.40 8.84
C ASP A 145 -2.31 20.98 9.15
N ARG A 146 -3.12 19.96 8.82
CA ARG A 146 -2.75 18.54 9.01
C ARG A 146 -1.47 18.10 8.28
N MET A 147 -1.11 18.72 7.16
CA MET A 147 0.17 18.43 6.48
C MET A 147 1.34 19.06 7.23
N LEU A 148 1.17 20.26 7.78
CA LEU A 148 2.21 20.92 8.57
C LEU A 148 2.43 20.17 9.88
N GLU A 149 1.35 19.80 10.58
CA GLU A 149 1.39 18.96 11.78
C GLU A 149 2.10 17.62 11.50
N LEU A 150 1.74 16.93 10.41
CA LEU A 150 2.43 15.70 10.01
C LEU A 150 3.91 15.94 9.71
N THR A 151 4.26 17.06 9.07
CA THR A 151 5.66 17.42 8.77
C THR A 151 6.46 17.56 10.06
N GLU A 152 5.93 18.30 11.03
CA GLU A 152 6.57 18.50 12.34
C GLU A 152 6.73 17.18 13.11
N LEU A 153 5.75 16.28 13.02
CA LEU A 153 5.83 14.96 13.64
C LEU A 153 6.85 14.03 12.94
N LEU A 154 7.03 14.17 11.63
CA LEU A 154 7.95 13.32 10.87
C LEU A 154 9.41 13.75 11.02
N LEU A 155 9.70 15.05 11.05
CA LEU A 155 11.08 15.56 11.05
C LEU A 155 12.00 14.92 12.12
N PRO A 156 11.58 14.76 13.40
CA PRO A 156 12.42 14.11 14.42
C PRO A 156 12.65 12.61 14.21
N ARG A 157 11.88 11.98 13.32
CA ARG A 157 11.92 10.53 13.02
C ARG A 157 12.69 10.22 11.75
N MET A 158 13.13 11.24 11.01
CA MET A 158 13.87 11.05 9.76
C MET A 158 15.31 10.62 10.04
N PRO A 159 15.93 9.81 9.16
CA PRO A 159 17.35 9.50 9.27
C PRO A 159 18.23 10.77 9.23
N LEU A 160 19.40 10.70 9.86
CA LEU A 160 20.34 11.83 9.93
C LEU A 160 20.64 12.40 8.54
N GLY A 161 20.50 13.72 8.40
CA GLY A 161 20.77 14.46 7.17
C GLY A 161 19.60 14.54 6.19
N ILE A 162 18.44 13.97 6.53
CA ILE A 162 17.21 14.06 5.75
C ILE A 162 16.20 14.94 6.50
N ASP A 163 15.86 16.10 5.93
CA ASP A 163 14.93 17.06 6.56
C ASP A 163 13.95 17.71 5.57
N VAL A 164 13.95 17.30 4.29
CA VAL A 164 12.97 17.75 3.30
C VAL A 164 12.09 16.58 2.86
N LEU A 165 10.77 16.78 2.99
CA LEU A 165 9.73 15.79 2.72
C LEU A 165 8.97 16.09 1.43
N TYR A 166 8.59 15.05 0.71
CA TYR A 166 7.66 15.10 -0.41
C TYR A 166 6.46 14.21 -0.09
N TYR A 167 5.25 14.73 -0.31
CA TYR A 167 4.00 14.00 -0.10
C TYR A 167 3.43 13.51 -1.44
N GLY A 168 3.10 12.22 -1.50
CA GLY A 168 2.41 11.58 -2.62
C GLY A 168 1.34 10.62 -2.10
N THR A 169 0.56 10.06 -3.01
CA THR A 169 -0.57 9.19 -2.64
C THR A 169 -0.16 7.72 -2.62
N THR A 170 0.75 7.32 -3.50
CA THR A 170 1.17 5.93 -3.68
C THR A 170 2.67 5.74 -3.49
N GLY A 171 3.07 4.52 -3.12
CA GLY A 171 4.49 4.15 -3.06
C GLY A 171 5.20 4.29 -4.41
N ALA A 172 4.51 4.06 -5.53
CA ALA A 172 5.09 4.22 -6.86
C ALA A 172 5.41 5.70 -7.17
N GLU A 173 4.50 6.62 -6.84
CA GLU A 173 4.76 8.07 -6.97
C GLU A 173 5.92 8.53 -6.08
N ALA A 174 6.03 7.98 -4.87
CA ALA A 174 7.16 8.28 -3.99
C ALA A 174 8.49 7.87 -4.64
N VAL A 175 8.57 6.67 -5.23
CA VAL A 175 9.77 6.21 -5.93
C VAL A 175 10.06 7.06 -7.17
N GLU A 176 9.06 7.38 -8.00
CA GLU A 176 9.28 8.21 -9.18
C GLU A 176 9.77 9.62 -8.81
N ASN A 177 9.19 10.24 -7.78
CA ASN A 177 9.64 11.55 -7.35
C ASN A 177 11.03 11.50 -6.69
N ALA A 178 11.38 10.43 -5.98
CA ALA A 178 12.74 10.22 -5.49
C ALA A 178 13.76 10.19 -6.64
N VAL A 179 13.46 9.45 -7.71
CA VAL A 179 14.31 9.42 -8.92
C VAL A 179 14.37 10.79 -9.60
N LYS A 180 13.25 11.49 -9.73
CA LYS A 180 13.21 12.84 -10.32
C LYS A 180 14.08 13.83 -9.53
N MET A 181 13.98 13.83 -8.20
CA MET A 181 14.80 14.67 -7.34
C MET A 181 16.29 14.32 -7.43
N ALA A 182 16.63 13.03 -7.41
CA ALA A 182 18.02 12.58 -7.55
C ALA A 182 18.61 12.99 -8.91
N ARG A 183 17.86 12.86 -10.00
CA ARG A 183 18.29 13.30 -11.34
C ARG A 183 18.45 14.81 -11.41
N ALA A 184 17.49 15.56 -10.88
CA ALA A 184 17.53 17.02 -10.87
C ALA A 184 18.72 17.55 -10.06
N PHE A 185 19.06 16.91 -8.94
CA PHE A 185 20.19 17.30 -8.11
C PHE A 185 21.54 16.92 -8.73
N THR A 186 21.67 15.70 -9.25
CA THR A 186 22.96 15.17 -9.72
C THR A 186 23.28 15.48 -11.18
N GLY A 187 22.27 15.82 -11.99
CA GLY A 187 22.38 15.91 -13.45
C GLY A 187 22.61 14.56 -14.14
N LYS A 188 22.56 13.44 -13.41
CA LYS A 188 22.82 12.09 -13.96
C LYS A 188 21.50 11.40 -14.27
N HIS A 189 21.44 10.66 -15.38
CA HIS A 189 20.21 9.99 -15.83
C HIS A 189 20.11 8.52 -15.41
N ALA A 190 21.24 7.83 -15.28
CA ALA A 190 21.28 6.40 -14.97
C ALA A 190 20.74 6.13 -13.56
N VAL A 191 19.91 5.10 -13.42
CA VAL A 191 19.38 4.59 -12.15
C VAL A 191 19.77 3.12 -12.05
N VAL A 192 20.41 2.75 -10.95
CA VAL A 192 20.80 1.35 -10.67
C VAL A 192 19.75 0.75 -9.74
N VAL A 193 19.30 -0.47 -10.06
CA VAL A 193 18.33 -1.24 -9.27
C VAL A 193 18.87 -2.64 -9.01
N PHE A 194 18.41 -3.26 -7.93
CA PHE A 194 18.88 -4.57 -7.51
C PHE A 194 17.96 -5.68 -8.01
N ARG A 195 18.54 -6.87 -8.24
CA ARG A 195 17.78 -8.08 -8.57
C ARG A 195 16.88 -8.50 -7.40
N GLY A 196 15.62 -8.81 -7.69
CA GLY A 196 14.60 -9.10 -6.68
C GLY A 196 13.81 -7.87 -6.19
N GLY A 197 14.18 -6.65 -6.60
CA GLY A 197 13.51 -5.40 -6.20
C GLY A 197 12.10 -5.23 -6.78
N TYR A 198 11.21 -4.62 -6.00
CA TYR A 198 9.86 -4.21 -6.42
C TYR A 198 9.67 -2.74 -6.09
N HIS A 199 9.28 -1.93 -7.08
CA HIS A 199 9.24 -0.47 -6.95
C HIS A 199 7.89 0.15 -7.34
N GLY A 200 6.95 -0.65 -7.83
CA GLY A 200 5.62 -0.18 -8.26
C GLY A 200 5.20 -0.73 -9.61
N ARG A 201 4.08 -0.21 -10.11
CA ARG A 201 3.42 -0.66 -11.36
C ARG A 201 3.16 0.46 -12.36
N THR A 202 3.71 1.66 -12.13
CA THR A 202 3.76 2.70 -13.17
C THR A 202 4.82 2.32 -14.21
N PHE A 203 4.79 2.92 -15.40
CA PHE A 203 5.79 2.60 -16.43
C PHE A 203 7.23 2.82 -15.95
N GLY A 204 7.49 3.92 -15.22
CA GLY A 204 8.80 4.20 -14.64
C GLY A 204 9.22 3.18 -13.58
N THR A 205 8.32 2.81 -12.67
CA THR A 205 8.62 1.86 -11.59
C THR A 205 8.65 0.40 -12.04
N MET A 206 7.92 0.04 -13.10
CA MET A 206 8.03 -1.28 -13.74
C MET A 206 9.40 -1.48 -14.37
N ALA A 207 9.97 -0.46 -15.03
CA ALA A 207 11.33 -0.52 -15.56
C ALA A 207 12.38 -0.76 -14.46
N MET A 208 12.10 -0.27 -13.24
CA MET A 208 12.93 -0.50 -12.05
C MET A 208 12.65 -1.84 -11.35
N THR A 209 11.52 -2.48 -11.62
CA THR A 209 11.10 -3.72 -10.94
C THR A 209 11.76 -4.95 -11.56
N THR A 210 12.31 -5.80 -10.69
CA THR A 210 13.06 -7.01 -11.07
C THR A 210 12.62 -8.26 -10.30
N SER A 211 11.59 -8.15 -9.46
CA SER A 211 11.10 -9.23 -8.58
C SER A 211 10.39 -10.36 -9.32
N ALA A 212 9.69 -10.07 -10.42
CA ALA A 212 9.00 -11.08 -11.22
C ALA A 212 8.80 -10.63 -12.67
N ARG A 213 8.78 -11.60 -13.60
CA ARG A 213 8.56 -11.35 -15.05
C ARG A 213 7.18 -10.76 -15.35
N ILE A 214 6.17 -11.05 -14.52
CA ILE A 214 4.80 -10.57 -14.72
C ILE A 214 4.66 -9.04 -14.67
N TYR A 215 5.68 -8.34 -14.18
CA TYR A 215 5.71 -6.87 -14.06
C TYR A 215 6.51 -6.20 -15.19
N ARG A 216 6.91 -6.95 -16.24
CA ARG A 216 7.66 -6.47 -17.41
C ARG A 216 6.97 -6.87 -18.71
#